data_AF-A0A7X3MDE2-F1
#
_entry.id   AF-A0A7X3MDE2-F1
#
_cell.length_a   1.000
_cell.length_b   1.000
_cell.length_c   1.000
_cell.angle_alpha   90.00
_cell.angle_beta   90.00
_cell.angle_gamma   90.00
#
_symmetry.space_group_name_H-M   'P 1'
#
loop_
_entity.id
_entity.type
_entity.pdbx_description
1 polymer ?
#
loop_
_entity_poly.entity_id
_entity_poly.type
_entity_poly.pdbx_seq_one_letter_code
_entity_poly.pdbx_strand_id
1 'polypeptide(L)'
;MFKRCFIILKEYFQWLRLSIKYKINYKKVVLVLINENKTLDYYAISYLKYFVKRKYADEAIILFHDAESKKMFEMFNFSFKVTTVYYPLEKIKKLYDYYSFEKFFDNIVFTYTSFPKYNLLGRVLDETSVNEQDTVCLALYHLREVLAPDETNTEKIYAN
;
A
#
# COMPACT_ATOMS: atom_id res chain seq x y z
N MET A 1 10.61 -19.03 -23.30
CA MET A 1 10.65 -19.37 -21.85
C MET A 1 11.80 -18.67 -21.12
N PHE A 2 13.07 -18.81 -21.52
CA PHE A 2 14.23 -18.25 -20.81
C PHE A 2 14.17 -16.75 -20.49
N LYS A 3 13.70 -15.90 -21.44
CA LYS A 3 13.55 -14.45 -21.19
C LYS A 3 12.55 -14.14 -20.05
N ARG A 4 11.47 -14.91 -19.93
CA ARG A 4 10.47 -14.73 -18.87
C ARG A 4 11.02 -15.19 -17.51
N CYS A 5 11.73 -16.31 -17.46
CA CYS A 5 12.40 -16.77 -16.24
C CYS A 5 13.42 -15.75 -15.72
N PHE A 6 14.19 -15.11 -16.60
CA PHE A 6 15.18 -14.10 -16.21
C PHE A 6 14.55 -12.82 -15.66
N ILE A 7 13.38 -12.43 -16.18
CA ILE A 7 12.60 -11.29 -15.68
C ILE A 7 12.09 -11.59 -14.26
N ILE A 8 11.45 -12.74 -14.07
CA ILE A 8 10.95 -13.21 -12.76
C ILE A 8 12.10 -13.27 -11.74
N LEU A 9 13.25 -13.83 -12.11
CA LEU A 9 14.41 -13.92 -11.23
C LEU A 9 14.92 -12.53 -10.82
N LYS A 10 14.96 -11.57 -11.74
CA LYS A 10 15.41 -10.20 -11.49
C LYS A 10 14.46 -9.46 -10.54
N GLU A 11 13.16 -9.66 -10.69
CA GLU A 11 12.13 -9.06 -9.85
C GLU A 11 12.11 -9.70 -8.46
N TYR A 12 12.29 -11.02 -8.37
CA TYR A 12 12.55 -11.72 -7.11
C TYR A 12 13.77 -11.15 -6.37
N PHE A 13 14.90 -10.93 -7.07
CA PHE A 13 16.07 -10.30 -6.47
C PHE A 13 15.81 -8.86 -6.02
N GLN A 14 14.92 -8.14 -6.71
CA GLN A 14 14.52 -6.80 -6.29
C GLN A 14 13.74 -6.86 -4.97
N TRP A 15 12.77 -7.77 -4.84
CA TRP A 15 12.07 -8.03 -3.58
C TRP A 15 13.03 -8.46 -2.47
N LEU A 16 13.95 -9.39 -2.75
CA LEU A 16 14.92 -9.89 -1.78
C LEU A 16 15.81 -8.77 -1.24
N ARG A 17 16.33 -7.90 -2.12
CA ARG A 17 17.13 -6.72 -1.72
C ARG A 17 16.34 -5.77 -0.84
N LEU A 18 15.08 -5.50 -1.20
CA LEU A 18 14.19 -4.65 -0.40
C LEU A 18 13.95 -5.27 0.98
N SER A 19 13.64 -6.57 1.01
CA SER A 19 13.35 -7.33 2.22
C SER A 19 14.53 -7.37 3.17
N ILE A 20 15.75 -7.62 2.67
CA ILE A 20 16.96 -7.62 3.49
C ILE A 20 17.26 -6.21 3.99
N LYS A 21 17.24 -5.20 3.11
CA LYS A 21 17.60 -3.82 3.46
C LYS A 21 16.71 -3.24 4.57
N TYR A 22 15.41 -3.51 4.51
CA TYR A 22 14.44 -2.98 5.48
C TYR A 22 14.00 -4.01 6.53
N LYS A 23 14.64 -5.19 6.53
CA LYS A 23 14.34 -6.32 7.43
C LYS A 23 12.83 -6.65 7.42
N ILE A 24 12.25 -6.75 6.22
CA ILE A 24 10.84 -7.08 6.04
C ILE A 24 10.63 -8.52 6.51
N ASN A 25 9.70 -8.69 7.45
CA ASN A 25 9.28 -9.97 8.00
C ASN A 25 7.80 -9.86 8.39
N TYR A 26 7.20 -10.92 8.92
CA TYR A 26 5.78 -10.92 9.31
C TYR A 26 5.41 -10.01 10.48
N LYS A 27 6.40 -9.44 11.19
CA LYS A 27 6.18 -8.37 12.18
C LYS A 27 6.09 -6.98 11.55
N LYS A 28 6.21 -6.88 10.22
CA LYS A 28 6.05 -5.64 9.48
C LYS A 28 4.93 -5.76 8.46
N VAL A 29 4.21 -4.67 8.27
CA VAL A 29 3.37 -4.47 7.08
C VAL A 29 4.08 -3.55 6.10
N VAL A 30 3.78 -3.70 4.81
CA VAL A 30 4.29 -2.85 3.74
C VAL A 30 3.09 -2.20 3.04
N LEU A 31 2.99 -0.88 3.09
CA LEU A 31 2.02 -0.11 2.33
C LEU A 31 2.76 0.59 1.18
N VAL A 32 2.30 0.37 -0.05
CA VAL A 32 2.86 0.98 -1.25
C VAL A 32 1.87 2.00 -1.78
N LEU A 33 2.20 3.27 -1.61
CA LEU A 33 1.43 4.43 -2.08
C LEU A 33 1.79 4.74 -3.52
N ILE A 34 0.78 4.72 -4.39
CA ILE A 34 0.92 4.89 -5.84
C ILE A 34 0.51 6.29 -6.30
N ASN A 35 -0.34 6.99 -5.56
CA ASN A 35 -0.90 8.29 -5.95
C ASN A 35 -1.64 8.25 -7.31
N GLU A 36 -2.30 7.13 -7.64
CA GLU A 36 -3.27 7.04 -8.75
C GLU A 36 -4.64 7.58 -8.32
N ASN A 37 -5.04 7.31 -7.07
CA ASN A 37 -6.20 7.91 -6.41
C ASN A 37 -5.78 8.43 -5.03
N LYS A 38 -5.76 9.77 -4.88
CA LYS A 38 -5.33 10.45 -3.65
C LYS A 38 -6.22 10.13 -2.44
N THR A 39 -7.52 9.99 -2.66
CA THR A 39 -8.49 9.66 -1.63
C THR A 39 -8.27 8.24 -1.11
N LEU A 40 -7.97 7.30 -2.01
CA LEU A 40 -7.61 5.93 -1.65
C LEU A 40 -6.33 5.87 -0.82
N ASP A 41 -5.28 6.56 -1.26
CA ASP A 41 -4.01 6.65 -0.52
C ASP A 41 -4.20 7.27 0.86
N TYR A 42 -4.99 8.34 0.96
CA TYR A 42 -5.35 8.97 2.22
C TYR A 42 -6.03 7.98 3.19
N TYR A 43 -7.04 7.25 2.72
CA TYR A 43 -7.69 6.24 3.56
C TYR A 43 -6.76 5.08 3.88
N ALA A 44 -5.89 4.66 2.96
CA ALA A 44 -4.92 3.60 3.23
C ALA A 44 -4.00 3.98 4.40
N ILE A 45 -3.54 5.23 4.45
CA ILE A 45 -2.74 5.76 5.55
C ILE A 45 -3.59 5.85 6.83
N SER A 46 -4.80 6.39 6.75
CA SER A 46 -5.72 6.59 7.88
C SER A 46 -6.06 5.28 8.61
N TYR A 47 -6.27 4.19 7.85
CA TYR A 47 -6.62 2.88 8.39
C TYR A 47 -5.41 1.98 8.66
N LEU A 48 -4.17 2.46 8.43
CA LEU A 48 -2.97 1.64 8.54
C LEU A 48 -2.83 0.95 9.90
N LYS A 49 -3.22 1.60 11.00
CA LYS A 49 -3.19 1.00 12.34
C LYS A 49 -4.00 -0.30 12.43
N TYR A 50 -5.13 -0.37 11.74
CA TYR A 50 -6.01 -1.53 11.76
C TYR A 50 -5.41 -2.66 10.94
N PHE A 51 -4.74 -2.34 9.82
CA PHE A 51 -4.00 -3.32 9.04
C PHE A 51 -2.85 -3.94 9.85
N VAL A 52 -2.05 -3.11 10.54
CA VAL A 52 -0.98 -3.55 11.44
C VAL A 52 -1.53 -4.52 12.50
N LYS A 53 -2.60 -4.12 13.19
CA LYS A 53 -3.27 -4.93 14.22
C LYS A 53 -3.80 -6.24 13.64
N ARG A 54 -4.48 -6.19 12.48
CA ARG A 54 -5.07 -7.35 11.80
C ARG A 54 -4.03 -8.40 11.39
N LYS A 55 -2.82 -7.95 11.06
CA LYS A 55 -1.68 -8.80 10.67
C LYS A 55 -0.79 -9.20 11.84
N TYR A 56 -1.11 -8.81 13.08
CA TYR A 56 -0.30 -9.05 14.27
C TYR A 56 1.15 -8.54 14.11
N ALA A 57 1.29 -7.43 13.38
CA ALA A 57 2.54 -6.74 13.13
C ALA A 57 2.79 -5.62 14.15
N ASP A 58 4.04 -5.20 14.26
CA ASP A 58 4.51 -4.19 15.23
C ASP A 58 5.07 -2.93 14.53
N GLU A 59 5.43 -3.04 13.24
CA GLU A 59 5.98 -1.95 12.44
C GLU A 59 5.29 -1.84 11.07
N ALA A 60 5.39 -0.67 10.44
CA ALA A 60 5.01 -0.46 9.04
C ALA A 60 6.17 0.11 8.21
N ILE A 61 6.24 -0.30 6.94
CA ILE A 61 7.11 0.28 5.92
C ILE A 61 6.22 0.92 4.87
N ILE A 62 6.44 2.20 4.60
CA ILE A 62 5.68 2.97 3.61
C ILE A 62 6.58 3.23 2.42
N LEU A 63 6.23 2.66 1.27
CA LEU A 63 6.90 2.95 0.00
C LEU A 63 6.11 4.03 -0.74
N PHE A 64 6.79 5.06 -1.22
CA PHE A 64 6.22 6.10 -2.10
C PHE A 64 7.22 6.45 -3.19
N HIS A 65 6.73 6.95 -4.32
CA HIS A 65 7.56 7.35 -5.46
C HIS A 65 7.56 8.85 -5.74
N ASP A 66 6.78 9.62 -4.99
CA ASP A 66 6.61 11.05 -5.19
C ASP A 66 6.55 11.81 -3.84
N ALA A 67 6.79 13.13 -3.91
CA ALA A 67 6.83 13.98 -2.73
C ALA A 67 5.44 14.30 -2.15
N GLU A 68 4.37 14.20 -2.95
CA GLU A 68 3.01 14.48 -2.50
C GLU A 68 2.53 13.38 -1.56
N SER A 69 2.71 12.10 -1.93
CA SER A 69 2.47 10.95 -1.06
C SER A 69 3.23 11.04 0.25
N LYS A 70 4.49 11.51 0.21
CA LYS A 70 5.29 11.72 1.41
C LYS A 70 4.68 12.79 2.32
N LYS A 71 4.33 13.95 1.76
CA LYS A 71 3.69 15.05 2.51
C LYS A 71 2.36 14.62 3.12
N MET A 72 1.55 13.88 2.37
CA MET A 72 0.30 13.32 2.84
C MET A 72 0.52 12.40 4.05
N PHE A 73 1.49 11.49 3.96
CA PHE A 73 1.84 10.62 5.08
C PHE A 73 2.33 11.38 6.32
N GLU A 74 3.14 12.44 6.14
CA GLU A 74 3.66 13.26 7.24
C GLU A 74 2.57 14.00 8.04
N MET A 75 1.33 14.07 7.54
CA MET A 75 0.20 14.64 8.28
C MET A 75 -0.31 13.72 9.41
N PHE A 76 0.07 12.45 9.40
CA PHE A 76 -0.43 11.42 10.31
C PHE A 76 0.57 11.07 11.39
N ASN A 77 0.06 10.86 12.60
CA ASN A 77 0.83 10.34 13.73
C ASN A 77 0.42 8.90 14.03
N PHE A 78 1.41 8.02 14.20
CA PHE A 78 1.20 6.60 14.51
C PHE A 78 1.81 6.26 15.86
N SER A 79 1.12 5.43 16.64
CA SER A 79 1.61 4.91 17.93
C SER A 79 2.61 3.75 17.78
N PHE A 80 2.86 3.31 16.55
CA PHE A 80 3.79 2.23 16.21
C PHE A 80 4.88 2.77 15.29
N LYS A 81 5.97 2.01 15.18
CA LYS A 81 7.12 2.43 14.38
C LYS A 81 6.81 2.37 12.89
N VAL A 82 7.06 3.47 12.19
CA VAL A 82 6.90 3.57 10.75
C VAL A 82 8.22 3.96 10.09
N THR A 83 8.57 3.27 9.00
CA THR A 83 9.73 3.59 8.16
C THR A 83 9.27 4.02 6.77
N THR A 84 9.55 5.28 6.42
CA THR A 84 9.26 5.86 5.11
C THR A 84 10.40 5.60 4.13
N VAL A 85 10.09 5.16 2.91
CA VAL A 85 11.08 4.82 1.89
C VAL A 85 10.64 5.38 0.54
N TYR A 86 11.47 6.27 -0.02
CA TYR A 86 11.36 6.61 -1.43
C TYR A 86 11.77 5.41 -2.29
N TYR A 87 10.90 5.02 -3.21
CA TYR A 87 11.12 3.93 -4.14
C TYR A 87 10.65 4.34 -5.54
N PRO A 88 11.53 4.33 -6.56
CA PRO A 88 11.16 4.78 -7.90
C PRO A 88 9.96 4.02 -8.48
N LEU A 89 9.04 4.73 -9.14
CA LEU A 89 7.81 4.16 -9.70
C LEU A 89 8.08 2.95 -10.61
N GLU A 90 9.10 3.02 -11.47
CA GLU A 90 9.51 1.92 -12.35
C GLU A 90 9.95 0.66 -11.61
N LYS A 91 10.43 0.80 -10.38
CA LYS A 91 10.73 -0.33 -9.50
C LYS A 91 9.47 -0.82 -8.79
N ILE A 92 8.58 0.07 -8.37
CA ILE A 92 7.27 -0.31 -7.80
C ILE A 92 6.46 -1.14 -8.80
N LYS A 93 6.36 -0.69 -10.06
CA LYS A 93 5.64 -1.42 -11.13
C LYS A 93 6.15 -2.85 -11.27
N LYS A 94 7.47 -3.04 -11.39
CA LYS A 94 8.11 -4.37 -11.47
C LYS A 94 7.85 -5.23 -10.24
N LEU A 95 7.86 -4.62 -9.05
CA LEU A 95 7.54 -5.33 -7.81
C LEU A 95 6.08 -5.80 -7.81
N TYR A 96 5.16 -4.95 -8.29
CA TYR A 96 3.75 -5.27 -8.38
C TYR A 96 3.42 -6.29 -9.47
N ASP A 97 4.08 -6.21 -10.62
CA ASP A 97 4.00 -7.21 -11.69
C ASP A 97 4.40 -8.59 -11.17
N TYR A 98 5.53 -8.66 -10.45
CA TYR A 98 5.97 -9.91 -9.82
C TYR A 98 5.00 -10.37 -8.73
N TYR A 99 4.50 -9.48 -7.88
CA TYR A 99 3.52 -9.80 -6.84
C TYR A 99 2.21 -10.36 -7.43
N SER A 100 1.77 -9.81 -8.55
CA SER A 100 0.57 -10.24 -9.27
C SER A 100 0.76 -11.62 -9.93
N PHE A 101 1.99 -11.96 -10.31
CA PHE A 101 2.34 -13.28 -10.81
C PHE A 101 2.48 -14.32 -9.70
N GLU A 102 3.19 -13.98 -8.63
CA GLU A 102 3.45 -14.83 -7.47
C GLU A 102 3.35 -14.02 -6.19
N LYS A 103 2.33 -14.32 -5.38
CA LYS A 103 2.10 -13.65 -4.10
C LYS A 103 3.17 -14.06 -3.09
N PHE A 104 4.27 -13.33 -3.05
CA PHE A 104 5.45 -13.65 -2.24
C PHE A 104 5.36 -13.21 -0.77
N PHE A 105 4.39 -12.36 -0.40
CA PHE A 105 4.24 -11.84 0.96
C PHE A 105 2.81 -11.38 1.23
N ASP A 106 2.21 -11.78 2.36
CA ASP A 106 0.80 -11.48 2.63
C ASP A 106 0.56 -10.13 3.32
N ASN A 107 1.60 -9.49 3.84
CA ASN A 107 1.51 -8.24 4.57
C ASN A 107 1.98 -7.04 3.73
N ILE A 108 1.88 -7.14 2.40
CA ILE A 108 2.08 -6.02 1.47
C ILE A 108 0.77 -5.66 0.78
N VAL A 109 0.53 -4.35 0.65
CA VAL A 109 -0.64 -3.78 -0.02
C VAL A 109 -0.17 -2.69 -0.98
N PHE A 110 -0.76 -2.68 -2.18
CA PHE A 110 -0.54 -1.66 -3.21
C PHE A 110 -1.84 -0.91 -3.45
N THR A 111 -1.79 0.42 -3.57
CA THR A 111 -2.97 1.25 -3.81
C THR A 111 -3.23 1.53 -5.30
N TYR A 112 -2.79 0.63 -6.18
CA TYR A 112 -3.07 0.72 -7.60
C TYR A 112 -4.58 0.62 -7.88
N THR A 113 -5.13 1.58 -8.62
CA THR A 113 -6.52 1.52 -9.10
C THR A 113 -6.59 1.13 -10.57
N SER A 114 -5.65 1.61 -11.37
CA SER A 114 -5.73 1.60 -12.83
C SER A 114 -4.60 0.80 -13.48
N PHE A 115 -3.50 0.53 -12.76
CA PHE A 115 -2.42 -0.35 -13.19
C PHE A 115 -2.47 -1.73 -12.50
N PRO A 116 -2.14 -2.83 -13.21
CA PRO A 116 -2.02 -2.92 -14.67
C PRO A 116 -3.35 -2.59 -15.34
N LYS A 117 -3.37 -2.40 -16.67
CA LYS A 117 -4.54 -1.95 -17.47
C LYS A 117 -5.87 -2.68 -17.17
N TYR A 118 -5.80 -3.90 -16.65
CA TYR A 118 -6.95 -4.74 -16.31
C TYR A 118 -7.25 -4.80 -14.80
N ASN A 119 -6.70 -3.88 -14.02
CA ASN A 119 -7.00 -3.77 -12.60
C ASN A 119 -8.49 -3.44 -12.44
N LEU A 120 -9.20 -4.31 -11.72
CA LEU A 120 -10.64 -4.19 -11.52
C LEU A 120 -10.98 -3.13 -10.48
N LEU A 121 -10.02 -2.70 -9.65
CA LEU A 121 -10.28 -1.80 -8.54
C LEU A 121 -10.81 -0.45 -9.02
N GLY A 122 -10.16 0.16 -10.02
CA GLY A 122 -10.63 1.42 -10.61
C GLY A 122 -12.03 1.28 -11.21
N ARG A 123 -12.30 0.19 -11.93
CA ARG A 123 -13.64 -0.08 -12.47
C ARG A 123 -14.70 -0.24 -11.38
N VAL A 124 -14.38 -0.91 -10.27
CA VAL A 124 -15.31 -1.07 -9.15
C VAL A 124 -15.61 0.29 -8.51
N LEU A 125 -14.59 1.14 -8.33
CA LEU A 125 -14.77 2.50 -7.81
C LEU A 125 -15.63 3.35 -8.76
N ASP A 126 -15.48 3.21 -10.07
CA ASP A 126 -16.21 3.99 -11.07
C ASP A 126 -17.65 3.48 -11.31
N GLU A 127 -17.86 2.17 -11.27
CA GLU A 127 -19.11 1.51 -11.71
C GLU A 127 -20.06 1.13 -10.56
N THR A 128 -19.63 1.27 -9.29
CA THR A 128 -20.42 0.84 -8.12
C THR A 128 -20.56 1.92 -7.05
N SER A 129 -21.36 1.67 -6.02
CA SER A 129 -21.48 2.57 -4.85
C SER A 129 -20.37 2.38 -3.81
N VAL A 130 -19.37 1.54 -4.08
CA VAL A 130 -18.24 1.30 -3.18
C VAL A 130 -17.30 2.50 -3.24
N ASN A 131 -17.03 3.13 -2.10
CA ASN A 131 -16.12 4.27 -2.04
C ASN A 131 -14.68 3.83 -1.71
N GLU A 132 -13.73 4.77 -1.69
CA GLU A 132 -12.33 4.49 -1.38
C GLU A 132 -12.11 3.96 0.04
N GLN A 133 -12.89 4.43 1.01
CA GLN A 133 -12.81 3.96 2.40
C GLN A 133 -13.22 2.49 2.52
N ASP A 134 -14.33 2.11 1.87
CA ASP A 134 -14.81 0.72 1.79
C ASP A 134 -13.75 -0.15 1.12
N THR A 135 -13.17 0.35 0.04
CA THR A 135 -12.12 -0.32 -0.72
C THR A 135 -10.89 -0.60 0.15
N VAL A 136 -10.41 0.39 0.90
CA VAL A 136 -9.28 0.21 1.81
C VAL A 136 -9.62 -0.81 2.90
N CYS A 137 -10.75 -0.64 3.58
CA CYS A 137 -11.10 -1.47 4.73
C CYS A 137 -11.34 -2.93 4.30
N LEU A 138 -12.18 -3.14 3.30
CA LEU A 138 -12.68 -4.46 2.93
C LEU A 138 -11.79 -5.16 1.91
N ALA A 139 -11.39 -4.47 0.84
CA ALA A 139 -10.64 -5.08 -0.27
C ALA A 139 -9.13 -5.12 -0.02
N LEU A 140 -8.53 -4.03 0.45
CA LEU A 140 -7.07 -3.97 0.63
C LEU A 140 -6.62 -4.58 1.96
N TYR A 141 -7.29 -4.22 3.05
CA TYR A 141 -6.90 -4.63 4.40
C TYR A 141 -7.62 -5.88 4.92
N HIS A 142 -8.66 -6.34 4.22
CA HIS A 142 -9.48 -7.49 4.61
C HIS A 142 -9.97 -7.38 6.07
N LEU A 143 -10.43 -6.18 6.44
CA LEU A 143 -11.14 -5.94 7.68
C LEU A 143 -12.55 -6.52 7.57
N ARG A 144 -13.17 -6.80 8.73
CA ARG A 144 -14.53 -7.39 8.78
C ARG A 144 -15.63 -6.36 8.53
N GLU A 145 -15.32 -5.09 8.75
CA GLU A 145 -16.23 -3.97 8.65
C GLU A 145 -15.47 -2.70 8.29
N VAL A 146 -16.21 -1.69 7.85
CA VAL A 146 -15.69 -0.36 7.61
C VAL A 146 -15.68 0.37 8.95
N LEU A 147 -14.49 0.62 9.47
CA LEU A 147 -14.32 1.31 10.75
C LEU A 147 -14.39 2.83 10.52
N ALA A 148 -14.66 3.59 11.58
CA ALA A 148 -14.51 5.04 11.54
C ALA A 148 -13.01 5.41 11.42
N PRO A 149 -12.68 6.48 10.67
CA PRO A 149 -11.30 6.96 10.60
C PRO A 149 -10.89 7.45 11.99
N ASP A 150 -9.59 7.38 12.30
CA ASP A 150 -9.09 7.88 13.58
C ASP A 150 -9.37 9.39 13.70
N GLU A 151 -10.18 9.78 14.68
CA GLU A 151 -10.66 11.16 14.92
C GLU A 151 -9.50 12.17 15.12
N THR A 152 -8.31 11.69 15.47
CA THR A 152 -7.11 12.52 15.69
C THR A 152 -6.54 13.15 14.41
N ASN A 153 -6.99 12.75 13.21
CA ASN A 153 -6.49 13.28 11.93
C ASN A 153 -7.55 13.99 11.08
N THR A 154 -8.81 14.03 11.52
CA THR A 154 -9.94 14.58 10.73
C THR A 154 -10.06 16.10 10.87
N GLU A 155 -9.61 16.68 11.99
CA GLU A 155 -9.72 18.13 12.26
C GLU A 155 -8.81 19.02 11.38
N LYS A 156 -7.76 18.46 10.76
CA LYS A 156 -6.85 19.24 9.89
C LYS A 156 -7.37 19.44 8.45
N ILE A 157 -8.50 18.83 8.10
CA ILE A 157 -8.98 18.73 6.72
C ILE A 157 -9.94 19.86 6.35
N TYR A 158 -10.64 20.45 7.33
CA TYR A 158 -11.59 21.54 7.08
C TYR A 158 -11.02 22.94 7.37
N ALA A 159 -9.71 23.06 7.58
CA ALA A 159 -9.04 24.32 7.92
C ALA A 159 -8.23 24.95 6.75
N ASN A 160 -8.31 24.41 5.54
CA ASN A 160 -7.69 24.98 4.33
C ASN A 160 -8.72 25.13 3.20
#